data_AF-A0A0C9TGB8-F1
#
_entry.id   AF-A0A0C9TGB8-F1
#
_cell.length_a   1.000
_cell.length_b   1.000
_cell.length_c   1.000
_cell.angle_alpha   90.00
_cell.angle_beta   90.00
_cell.angle_gamma   90.00
#
_symmetry.space_group_name_H-M   'P 1'
#
loop_
_entity.id
_entity.type
_entity.pdbx_description
1 polymer ?
#
loop_
_entity_poly.entity_id
_entity_poly.type
_entity_poly.pdbx_seq_one_letter_code
_entity_poly.pdbx_strand_id
1 'polypeptide(L)'
;MVKCPTHHVALTRLLFSSHSLAIEPLQWAERRRPPVHHHLRLCCFCLQDAENEVHAILTCNVHEPIIVARTHFLSQLPSLGAAVPTHPPPGHSQLDFFRVLLGWPQVLPSLAQLVHVVLSEYEQYPVYIQQ
;
A
#
# COMPACT_ATOMS: atom_id res chain seq x y z
N MET A 1 -0.11 -0.16 -19.55
CA MET A 1 -1.32 0.67 -19.35
C MET A 1 -2.30 -0.09 -18.47
N VAL A 2 -2.78 0.53 -17.38
CA VAL A 2 -3.78 -0.09 -16.50
C VAL A 2 -5.13 -0.09 -17.21
N LYS A 3 -5.68 -1.27 -17.51
CA LYS A 3 -6.90 -1.40 -18.33
C LYS A 3 -8.19 -1.27 -17.52
N CYS A 4 -8.17 -1.65 -16.24
CA CYS A 4 -9.33 -1.58 -15.37
C CYS A 4 -9.45 -0.17 -14.75
N PRO A 5 -10.57 0.55 -14.95
CA PRO A 5 -10.74 1.91 -14.44
C PRO A 5 -10.60 2.00 -12.91
N THR A 6 -11.17 1.06 -12.16
CA THR A 6 -11.12 1.07 -10.69
C THR A 6 -9.68 0.88 -10.18
N HIS A 7 -8.90 0.00 -10.81
CA HIS A 7 -7.49 -0.19 -10.47
C HIS A 7 -6.66 1.07 -10.76
N HIS A 8 -6.93 1.71 -11.91
CA HIS A 8 -6.25 2.95 -12.26
C HIS A 8 -6.55 4.07 -11.25
N VAL A 9 -7.82 4.21 -10.86
CA VAL A 9 -8.24 5.16 -9.83
C VAL A 9 -7.58 4.84 -8.49
N ALA A 10 -7.54 3.58 -8.07
CA ALA A 10 -6.90 3.18 -6.82
C ALA A 10 -5.40 3.52 -6.80
N LEU A 11 -4.67 3.20 -7.86
CA LEU A 11 -3.25 3.56 -7.99
C LEU A 11 -3.06 5.08 -7.99
N THR A 12 -3.92 5.82 -8.68
CA THR A 12 -3.86 7.29 -8.67
C THR A 12 -4.12 7.85 -7.27
N ARG A 13 -5.16 7.36 -6.58
CA ARG A 13 -5.46 7.75 -5.19
C ARG A 13 -4.27 7.50 -4.28
N LEU A 14 -3.59 6.35 -4.42
CA LEU A 14 -2.37 6.03 -3.69
C LEU A 14 -1.25 7.04 -3.96
N LEU A 15 -0.95 7.31 -5.23
CA LEU A 15 0.17 8.19 -5.62
C LEU A 15 -0.02 9.66 -5.23
N PHE A 16 -1.28 10.10 -5.12
CA PHE A 16 -1.65 11.47 -4.79
C PHE A 16 -2.15 11.63 -3.34
N SER A 17 -1.84 10.69 -2.44
CA SER A 17 -2.21 10.78 -1.02
C SER A 17 -3.72 10.98 -0.78
N SER A 18 -4.56 10.45 -1.67
CA SER A 18 -6.03 10.55 -1.63
C SER A 18 -6.69 9.23 -1.24
N HIS A 19 -6.11 8.55 -0.24
CA HIS A 19 -6.55 7.24 0.27
C HIS A 19 -6.91 7.29 1.77
N SER A 20 -7.49 6.20 2.27
CA SER A 20 -7.98 6.07 3.64
C SER A 20 -6.94 5.63 4.67
N LEU A 21 -5.74 5.20 4.24
CA LEU A 21 -4.68 4.74 5.15
C LEU A 21 -4.32 5.81 6.18
N ALA A 22 -4.18 5.43 7.45
CA ALA A 22 -4.08 6.32 8.61
C ALA A 22 -3.01 7.42 8.49
N ILE A 23 -1.94 7.18 7.73
CA ILE A 23 -0.89 8.18 7.49
C ILE A 23 -1.45 9.51 6.98
N GLU A 24 -2.49 9.49 6.14
CA GLU A 24 -3.08 10.68 5.51
C GLU A 24 -4.17 11.36 6.33
N PRO A 25 -5.30 10.71 6.73
CA PRO A 25 -6.36 11.39 7.44
C PRO A 25 -5.92 11.79 8.85
N LEU A 26 -5.10 10.98 9.53
CA LEU A 26 -4.70 11.30 10.90
C LEU A 26 -3.67 12.43 11.00
N GLN A 27 -3.02 12.81 9.89
CA GLN A 27 -2.07 13.92 9.89
C GLN A 27 -2.74 15.29 10.05
N TRP A 28 -3.99 15.41 9.63
CA TRP A 28 -4.71 16.66 9.64
C TRP A 28 -5.50 16.80 10.94
N ALA A 29 -5.66 18.06 11.36
CA ALA A 29 -6.57 18.40 12.45
C ALA A 29 -8.01 18.33 11.94
N GLU A 30 -8.87 17.67 12.68
CA GLU A 30 -10.32 17.68 12.48
C GLU A 30 -11.02 18.37 13.64
N ARG A 31 -12.30 18.73 13.45
CA ARG A 31 -13.09 19.53 14.42
C ARG A 31 -13.02 19.03 15.87
N ARG A 32 -12.80 17.73 16.09
CA ARG A 32 -12.76 17.10 17.43
C ARG A 32 -11.51 16.23 17.66
N ARG A 33 -10.52 16.30 16.78
CA ARG A 33 -9.34 15.44 16.84
C ARG A 33 -8.10 16.24 16.43
N PRO A 34 -7.10 16.42 17.32
CA PRO A 34 -5.83 16.99 16.92
C PRO A 34 -5.09 16.05 15.94
N PRO A 35 -4.10 16.56 15.19
CA PRO A 35 -3.21 15.71 14.42
C PRO A 35 -2.59 14.62 15.30
N VAL A 36 -2.56 13.38 14.80
CA VAL A 36 -1.93 12.27 15.49
C VAL A 36 -0.46 12.21 15.06
N HIS A 37 0.46 12.02 16.02
CA HIS A 37 1.88 11.86 15.71
C HIS A 37 2.12 10.62 14.85
N HIS A 38 3.07 10.69 13.92
CA HIS A 38 3.35 9.61 12.95
C HIS A 38 3.48 8.22 13.58
N HIS A 39 4.23 8.11 14.70
CA HIS A 39 4.47 6.84 15.38
C HIS A 39 3.22 6.24 16.05
N LEU A 40 2.13 7.00 16.18
CA LEU A 40 0.84 6.57 16.74
C LEU A 40 -0.19 6.24 15.65
N ARG A 41 0.12 6.47 14.36
CA ARG A 41 -0.77 6.18 13.23
C ARG A 41 -0.66 4.70 12.83
N LEU A 42 -0.91 3.81 13.79
CA LEU A 42 -0.66 2.37 13.61
C LEU A 42 -1.64 1.73 12.64
N CYS A 43 -1.19 0.69 11.95
CA CYS A 43 -2.00 -0.15 11.07
C CYS A 43 -3.15 -0.79 11.84
N CYS A 44 -4.39 -0.61 11.36
CA CYS A 44 -5.59 -1.15 11.97
C CYS A 44 -5.62 -2.69 12.05
N PHE A 45 -4.80 -3.37 11.24
CA PHE A 45 -4.68 -4.82 11.27
C PHE A 45 -3.59 -5.30 12.23
N CYS A 46 -2.34 -4.83 12.08
CA CYS A 46 -1.22 -5.38 12.85
C CYS A 46 -0.91 -4.65 14.15
N LEU A 47 -1.32 -3.38 14.29
CA LEU A 47 -1.07 -2.52 15.45
C LEU A 47 0.42 -2.39 15.84
N GLN A 48 1.35 -2.68 14.91
CA GLN A 48 2.80 -2.70 15.18
C GLN A 48 3.54 -1.57 14.45
N ASP A 49 3.23 -1.37 13.18
CA ASP A 49 3.87 -0.37 12.33
C ASP A 49 2.86 0.72 11.92
N ALA A 50 3.39 1.86 11.46
CA ALA A 50 2.58 2.93 10.91
C ALA A 50 1.82 2.48 9.65
N GLU A 51 0.53 2.83 9.56
CA GLU A 51 -0.34 2.56 8.42
C GLU A 51 -0.05 3.51 7.25
N ASN A 52 1.06 3.24 6.57
CA ASN A 52 1.43 3.90 5.32
C ASN A 52 1.30 2.96 4.11
N GLU A 53 1.53 3.50 2.92
CA GLU A 53 1.35 2.81 1.64
C GLU A 53 2.25 1.58 1.54
N VAL A 54 3.52 1.74 1.94
CA VAL A 54 4.51 0.65 1.90
C VAL A 54 4.12 -0.46 2.84
N HIS A 55 3.69 -0.11 4.06
CA HIS A 55 3.26 -1.09 5.05
C HIS A 55 2.04 -1.85 4.56
N ALA A 56 1.00 -1.12 4.14
CA ALA A 56 -0.25 -1.67 3.66
C ALA A 56 -0.07 -2.60 2.45
N ILE A 57 0.77 -2.20 1.48
CA ILE A 57 0.92 -2.92 0.21
C ILE A 57 1.96 -4.03 0.30
N LEU A 58 3.10 -3.81 0.95
CA LEU A 58 4.26 -4.71 0.84
C LEU A 58 4.58 -5.50 2.11
N THR A 59 4.24 -5.02 3.31
CA THR A 59 4.78 -5.64 4.54
C THR A 59 3.73 -6.21 5.49
N CYS A 60 2.52 -5.66 5.55
CA CYS A 60 1.50 -6.12 6.50
C CYS A 60 1.11 -7.58 6.23
N ASN A 61 1.37 -8.48 7.18
CA ASN A 61 1.19 -9.94 7.05
C ASN A 61 0.06 -10.48 7.94
N VAL A 62 -0.92 -9.64 8.32
CA VAL A 62 -1.98 -10.03 9.26
C VAL A 62 -3.32 -10.30 8.56
N HIS A 63 -3.63 -9.58 7.48
CA HIS A 63 -4.94 -9.64 6.82
C HIS A 63 -4.91 -10.54 5.58
N GLU A 64 -5.59 -11.70 5.64
CA GLU A 64 -5.46 -12.78 4.64
C GLU A 64 -5.74 -12.35 3.19
N PRO A 65 -6.83 -11.62 2.85
CA PRO A 65 -7.04 -11.11 1.50
C PRO A 65 -5.85 -10.31 0.92
N ILE A 66 -5.18 -9.52 1.76
CA ILE A 66 -4.01 -8.72 1.36
C ILE A 66 -2.81 -9.63 1.11
N ILE A 67 -2.60 -10.63 1.97
CA ILE A 67 -1.50 -11.60 1.83
C ILE A 67 -1.66 -12.38 0.52
N VAL A 68 -2.86 -12.88 0.23
CA VAL A 68 -3.15 -13.60 -1.01
C VAL A 68 -2.91 -12.72 -2.23
N ALA A 69 -3.45 -11.48 -2.23
CA ALA A 69 -3.28 -10.55 -3.34
C ALA A 69 -1.80 -10.18 -3.54
N ARG A 70 -1.05 -9.92 -2.46
CA ARG A 70 0.38 -9.61 -2.54
C ARG A 70 1.18 -10.80 -3.05
N THR A 71 0.90 -12.00 -2.57
CA THR A 71 1.58 -13.23 -3.02
C THR A 71 1.35 -13.47 -4.50
N HIS A 72 0.11 -13.29 -4.97
CA HIS A 72 -0.22 -13.35 -6.39
C HIS A 72 0.50 -12.27 -7.21
N PHE A 73 0.56 -11.03 -6.72
CA PHE A 73 1.32 -9.96 -7.38
C PHE A 73 2.83 -10.31 -7.49
N LEU A 74 3.45 -10.75 -6.39
CA LEU A 74 4.87 -11.08 -6.34
C LEU A 74 5.21 -12.27 -7.25
N SER A 75 4.35 -13.28 -7.34
CA SER A 75 4.56 -14.44 -8.21
C SER A 75 4.46 -14.10 -9.70
N GLN A 76 3.80 -13.00 -10.07
CA GLN A 76 3.75 -12.51 -11.46
C GLN A 76 5.01 -11.78 -11.89
N LEU A 77 5.73 -11.12 -10.96
CA LEU A 77 6.89 -10.27 -11.29
C LEU A 77 7.94 -10.95 -12.20
N PRO A 78 8.36 -12.22 -11.96
CA PRO A 78 9.35 -12.87 -12.81
C PRO A 78 8.93 -13.00 -14.29
N SER A 79 7.63 -13.09 -14.55
CA SER A 79 7.08 -13.24 -15.91
C SER A 79 6.97 -11.93 -16.68
N LEU A 80 7.10 -10.78 -16.00
CA LEU A 80 7.00 -9.45 -16.62
C LEU A 80 8.33 -8.98 -17.23
N GLY A 81 9.41 -9.72 -17.00
CA GLY A 81 10.71 -9.51 -17.65
C GLY A 81 11.87 -9.72 -16.70
N ALA A 82 13.00 -10.21 -17.22
CA ALA A 82 14.18 -10.58 -16.42
C ALA A 82 14.82 -9.40 -15.66
N ALA A 83 14.57 -8.16 -16.08
CA ALA A 83 15.08 -6.96 -15.43
C ALA A 83 14.16 -6.43 -14.29
N VAL A 84 12.94 -6.96 -14.15
CA VAL A 84 12.02 -6.56 -13.10
C VAL A 84 12.49 -7.16 -11.77
N PRO A 85 12.74 -6.35 -10.73
CA PRO A 85 13.17 -6.86 -9.45
C PRO A 85 12.03 -7.61 -8.75
N THR A 86 12.32 -8.79 -8.23
CA THR A 86 11.37 -9.64 -7.51
C THR A 86 11.44 -9.48 -6.00
N HIS A 87 12.50 -8.83 -5.51
CA HIS A 87 12.76 -8.56 -4.10
C HIS A 87 13.48 -7.22 -3.96
N PRO A 88 13.44 -6.59 -2.77
CA PRO A 88 14.23 -5.40 -2.49
C PRO A 88 15.72 -5.69 -2.76
N PRO A 89 16.42 -4.82 -3.49
CA PRO A 89 17.87 -4.97 -3.65
C PRO A 89 18.57 -4.99 -2.28
N PRO A 90 19.72 -5.66 -2.13
CA PRO A 90 20.46 -5.67 -0.88
C PRO A 90 20.70 -4.25 -0.34
N GLY A 91 20.44 -4.04 0.95
CA GLY A 91 20.60 -2.73 1.62
C GLY A 91 19.52 -1.70 1.31
N HIS A 92 18.50 -2.02 0.52
CA HIS A 92 17.40 -1.11 0.21
C HIS A 92 16.18 -1.35 1.09
N SER A 93 15.44 -0.28 1.38
CA SER A 93 14.20 -0.37 2.15
C SER A 93 13.04 -0.87 1.30
N GLN A 94 11.93 -1.26 1.95
CA GLN A 94 10.68 -1.60 1.24
C GLN A 94 10.11 -0.40 0.46
N LEU A 95 10.38 0.82 0.93
CA LEU A 95 10.01 2.05 0.20
C LEU A 95 10.79 2.18 -1.10
N ASP A 96 12.09 1.88 -1.09
CA ASP A 96 12.92 1.92 -2.30
C ASP A 96 12.47 0.83 -3.28
N PHE A 97 12.15 -0.36 -2.77
CA PHE A 97 11.58 -1.42 -3.61
C PHE A 97 10.26 -0.99 -4.24
N PHE A 98 9.35 -0.39 -3.46
CA PHE A 98 8.08 0.15 -3.97
C PHE A 98 8.28 1.20 -5.08
N ARG A 99 9.22 2.14 -4.87
CA ARG A 99 9.59 3.16 -5.87
C ARG A 99 10.12 2.54 -7.14
N VAL A 100 10.96 1.51 -7.04
CA VAL A 100 11.49 0.81 -8.22
C VAL A 100 10.34 0.13 -8.98
N LEU A 101 9.41 -0.54 -8.31
CA LEU A 101 8.25 -1.18 -8.96
C LEU A 101 7.39 -0.17 -9.76
N LEU A 102 7.19 1.04 -9.23
CA LEU A 102 6.49 2.12 -9.92
C LEU A 102 7.19 2.59 -11.21
N GLY A 103 8.51 2.38 -11.31
CA GLY A 103 9.30 2.75 -12.48
C GLY A 103 9.10 1.82 -13.69
N TRP A 104 8.45 0.66 -13.53
CA TRP A 104 8.28 -0.35 -14.58
C TRP A 104 6.87 -0.34 -15.18
N PRO A 105 6.66 0.18 -16.41
CA PRO A 105 5.33 0.28 -17.02
C PRO A 105 4.57 -1.05 -17.15
N GLN A 106 5.30 -2.17 -17.27
CA GLN A 106 4.75 -3.52 -17.33
C GLN A 106 4.26 -4.04 -15.97
N VAL A 107 4.78 -3.51 -14.86
CA VAL A 107 4.37 -3.86 -13.48
C VAL A 107 3.10 -3.13 -13.07
N LEU A 108 2.92 -1.89 -13.57
CA LEU A 108 1.81 -1.01 -13.17
C LEU A 108 0.41 -1.65 -13.23
N PRO A 109 0.03 -2.47 -14.24
CA PRO A 109 -1.29 -3.09 -14.25
C PRO A 109 -1.53 -4.05 -13.07
N SER A 110 -0.55 -4.93 -12.78
CA SER A 110 -0.63 -5.87 -11.66
C SER A 110 -0.52 -5.15 -10.31
N LEU A 111 0.33 -4.13 -10.24
CA LEU A 111 0.46 -3.30 -9.03
C LEU A 111 -0.85 -2.54 -8.75
N ALA A 112 -1.47 -1.95 -9.77
CA ALA A 112 -2.75 -1.25 -9.61
C ALA A 112 -3.87 -2.17 -9.13
N GLN A 113 -3.87 -3.44 -9.55
CA GLN A 113 -4.79 -4.46 -9.03
C GLN A 113 -4.54 -4.74 -7.55
N LEU A 114 -3.28 -4.94 -7.14
CA LEU A 114 -2.93 -5.13 -5.73
C LEU A 114 -3.35 -3.92 -4.89
N VAL A 115 -3.04 -2.70 -5.34
CA VAL A 115 -3.41 -1.46 -4.65
C VAL A 115 -4.92 -1.34 -4.50
N HIS A 116 -5.69 -1.70 -5.54
CA HIS A 116 -7.14 -1.69 -5.45
C HIS A 116 -7.66 -2.64 -4.37
N VAL A 117 -7.16 -3.88 -4.31
CA VAL A 117 -7.55 -4.83 -3.27
C VAL A 117 -7.18 -4.29 -1.89
N VAL A 118 -5.92 -3.87 -1.71
CA VAL A 118 -5.43 -3.33 -0.42
C VAL A 118 -6.31 -2.18 0.05
N LEU A 119 -6.50 -1.14 -0.77
CA LEU A 119 -7.31 0.01 -0.36
C LEU A 119 -8.77 -0.37 -0.09
N SER A 120 -9.34 -1.29 -0.88
CA SER A 120 -10.72 -1.76 -0.65
C SER A 120 -10.85 -2.54 0.66
N GLU A 121 -9.82 -3.28 1.07
CA GLU A 121 -9.80 -3.95 2.39
C GLU A 121 -9.68 -2.92 3.51
N TYR A 122 -8.74 -1.96 3.44
CA TYR A 122 -8.58 -0.94 4.48
C TYR A 122 -9.80 -0.04 4.62
N GLU A 123 -10.50 0.29 3.53
CA GLU A 123 -11.74 1.09 3.57
C GLU A 123 -12.90 0.40 4.32
N GLN A 124 -12.84 -0.92 4.53
CA GLN A 124 -13.86 -1.66 5.28
C GLN A 124 -13.70 -1.56 6.81
N TYR A 125 -12.53 -1.13 7.30
CA TYR A 125 -12.22 -1.07 8.72
C TYR A 125 -12.00 0.38 9.17
N PRO A 126 -12.43 0.73 10.39
CA PRO A 126 -12.13 2.05 10.94
C PRO A 126 -10.61 2.18 11.14
N VAL A 127 -10.10 3.39 10.89
CA VAL A 127 -8.72 3.74 11.21
C VAL A 127 -8.48 3.55 12.72
N TYR A 128 -7.37 2.91 13.08
CA TYR A 128 -6.99 2.73 14.47
C TYR A 128 -6.40 4.03 15.05
N ILE A 129 -6.91 4.46 16.21
CA ILE A 129 -6.41 5.60 16.96
C ILE A 129 -6.00 5.11 18.34
N GLN A 130 -4.69 5.14 18.61
CA GLN A 130 -4.15 4.84 19.92
C GLN A 130 -4.58 5.93 20.91
N GLN A 131 -5.20 5.52 22.03
CA GLN A 131 -5.65 6.41 23.10
C GLN A 131 -4.55 6.65 24.14
#